data_AF-A0A031JWF9-F1
#
_entry.id   AF-A0A031JWF9-F1
#
_cell.length_a   1.000
_cell.length_b   1.000
_cell.length_c   1.000
_cell.angle_alpha   90.00
_cell.angle_beta   90.00
_cell.angle_gamma   90.00
#
_symmetry.space_group_name_H-M   'P 1'
#
loop_
_entity.id
_entity.type
_entity.pdbx_description
1 polymer ?
#
loop_
_entity_poly.entity_id
_entity_poly.type
_entity_poly.pdbx_seq_one_letter_code
_entity_poly.pdbx_strand_id
1 'polypeptide(L)' 'MSIIATIMNSSTGQPIQKMKFERMPKPWVTLHLESGEQVTADRVHVGKPAPGKFIAPVEVWVTPKA' A
#
# COMPACT_ATOMS: atom_id res chain seq x y z
N MET A 1 -0.71 15.20 8.06
CA MET A 1 0.37 14.21 8.07
C MET A 1 0.13 13.24 6.93
N SER A 2 1.12 13.00 6.07
CA SER A 2 0.97 12.07 4.95
C SER A 2 1.51 10.69 5.31
N ILE A 3 0.81 9.66 4.87
CA ILE A 3 1.20 8.25 5.03
C ILE A 3 1.91 7.82 3.75
N ILE A 4 3.14 7.31 3.87
CA ILE A 4 3.83 6.67 2.75
C ILE A 4 3.56 5.18 2.89
N ALA A 5 2.78 4.61 1.97
CA ALA A 5 2.49 3.19 1.95
C ALA A 5 3.25 2.50 0.82
N THR A 6 3.65 1.26 1.06
CA THR A 6 4.21 0.38 0.04
C THR A 6 3.07 -0.42 -0.57
N ILE A 7 2.90 -0.33 -1.88
CA ILE A 7 1.94 -1.15 -2.61
C ILE A 7 2.60 -2.51 -2.85
N MET A 8 1.94 -3.57 -2.40
CA MET A 8 2.41 -4.95 -2.43
C MET A 8 1.54 -5.75 -3.39
N ASN A 9 2.15 -6.59 -4.21
CA ASN A 9 1.44 -7.56 -5.03
C ASN A 9 1.06 -8.77 -4.17
N SER A 10 -0.24 -9.06 -4.06
CA SER A 10 -0.79 -10.20 -3.33
C SER A 10 -0.39 -11.56 -3.92
N SER A 11 -0.25 -11.63 -5.24
CA SER A 11 0.08 -12.87 -5.97
C SER A 11 1.56 -13.21 -5.87
N THR A 12 2.46 -12.22 -5.92
CA THR A 12 3.91 -12.46 -5.90
C THR A 12 4.56 -12.22 -4.53
N GLY A 13 3.89 -11.51 -3.63
CA GLY A 13 4.46 -11.11 -2.34
C GLY A 13 5.50 -9.99 -2.45
N GLN A 14 5.68 -9.41 -3.63
CA GLN A 14 6.73 -8.41 -3.89
C GLN A 14 6.17 -6.97 -3.86
N PRO A 15 6.99 -5.98 -3.46
CA PRO A 15 6.62 -4.59 -3.55
C PRO A 15 6.53 -4.15 -5.02
N ILE A 16 5.46 -3.45 -5.37
CA ILE A 16 5.24 -2.85 -6.69
C ILE A 16 5.82 -1.44 -6.71
N GLN A 17 5.37 -0.58 -5.79
CA GLN A 17 5.74 0.83 -5.72
C GLN A 17 5.46 1.42 -4.34
N LYS A 18 5.80 2.70 -4.12
CA LYS A 18 5.39 3.45 -2.94
C LYS A 18 4.44 4.56 -3.33
N MET A 19 3.40 4.77 -2.53
CA MET A 19 2.43 5.83 -2.75
C MET A 19 2.22 6.65 -1.49
N LYS A 20 2.03 7.95 -1.67
CA LYS A 20 1.70 8.89 -0.61
C LYS A 20 0.19 9.03 -0.52
N PHE A 21 -0.36 8.80 0.65
CA PHE A 21 -1.76 9.01 0.97
C PHE A 21 -1.90 10.17 1.97
N GLU A 22 -2.92 11.01 1.80
CA GLU A 22 -3.22 12.07 2.76
C GLU A 22 -3.88 11.56 4.04
N ARG A 23 -4.50 10.38 3.97
CA ARG A 23 -5.22 9.70 5.06
C ARG A 23 -4.94 8.20 4.99
N MET A 24 -5.32 7.46 6.03
CA MET A 24 -5.17 6.00 6.02
C MET A 24 -5.98 5.40 4.85
N PRO A 25 -5.35 4.62 3.95
CA PRO A 25 -6.06 3.97 2.86
C PRO A 25 -7.07 2.97 3.41
N LYS A 26 -8.25 2.91 2.80
CA LYS A 26 -9.26 1.90 3.13
C LYS A 26 -8.88 0.57 2.46
N PRO A 27 -9.22 -0.58 3.07
CA PRO A 27 -8.95 -1.90 2.48
C PRO A 27 -9.54 -2.14 1.10
N TRP A 28 -10.51 -1.33 0.65
CA TRP A 28 -11.20 -1.43 -0.65
C TRP A 28 -11.01 -0.16 -1.50
N VAL A 29 -9.96 0.63 -1.24
CA VAL A 29 -9.69 1.82 -2.04
C VAL A 29 -9.21 1.43 -3.42
N THR A 30 -9.76 2.07 -4.45
CA THR A 30 -9.26 1.96 -5.82
C THR A 30 -8.11 2.94 -6.02
N LEU A 31 -7.00 2.46 -6.57
CA LEU A 31 -5.78 3.22 -6.81
C LEU A 31 -5.22 2.92 -8.19
N HIS A 32 -4.52 3.89 -8.75
CA HIS A 32 -3.81 3.75 -10.02
C HIS A 32 -2.34 3.47 -9.72
N LEU A 33 -1.85 2.35 -10.25
CA LEU A 33 -0.42 2.03 -10.24
C LEU A 33 0.34 2.96 -11.19
N GLU A 34 1.65 3.06 -11.01
CA GLU A 34 2.56 3.78 -11.91
C GLU A 34 2.54 3.20 -13.33
N SER A 35 2.15 1.94 -13.49
CA SER A 35 1.89 1.31 -14.79
C SER A 35 0.66 1.89 -15.51
N GLY A 36 -0.16 2.71 -14.85
CA GLY A 36 -1.45 3.20 -15.34
C GLY A 36 -2.62 2.25 -15.03
N GLU A 37 -2.34 1.08 -14.48
CA GLU A 37 -3.37 0.09 -14.15
C GLU A 37 -4.22 0.53 -12.95
N GLN A 38 -5.53 0.36 -13.07
CA GLN A 38 -6.46 0.58 -11.96
C GLN A 38 -6.65 -0.72 -11.17
N VAL A 39 -6.24 -0.71 -9.91
CA VAL A 39 -6.37 -1.84 -8.99
C VAL A 39 -7.19 -1.44 -7.78
N THR A 40 -7.82 -2.42 -7.15
CA THR A 40 -8.51 -2.23 -5.86
C THR A 40 -7.65 -2.87 -4.79
N ALA A 41 -7.46 -2.18 -3.66
CA ALA A 41 -6.85 -2.77 -2.50
C ALA A 41 -7.66 -4.00 -2.05
N ASP A 42 -6.96 -5.07 -1.68
CA ASP A 42 -7.54 -6.26 -1.08
C ASP A 42 -7.48 -6.17 0.44
N ARG A 43 -6.35 -5.67 0.95
CA ARG A 43 -6.11 -5.46 2.38
C ARG A 43 -5.08 -4.37 2.61
N VAL A 44 -5.15 -3.75 3.78
CA VAL A 44 -4.15 -2.83 4.28
C VAL A 44 -3.55 -3.41 5.55
N HIS A 45 -2.23 -3.58 5.56
CA HIS A 45 -1.47 -3.99 6.73
C HIS A 45 -0.75 -2.78 7.32
N VAL A 46 -0.90 -2.56 8.62
CA VAL A 46 -0.18 -1.52 9.35
C VAL A 46 0.78 -2.24 10.29
N GLY A 47 2.07 -2.15 9.98
CA GLY A 47 3.10 -2.82 10.76
C GLY A 47 3.45 -2.06 12.03
N LYS A 48 4.26 -2.70 12.88
CA LYS A 48 4.83 -2.04 14.06
C LYS A 48 5.97 -1.11 13.63
N PRO A 49 6.02 0.14 14.13
CA PRO A 49 7.18 1.00 13.91
C PRO A 49 8.46 0.34 14.43
N ALA A 50 9.56 0.50 13.68
CA ALA A 50 10.87 0.08 14.17
C ALA A 50 11.24 0.85 15.45
N PRO A 51 12.03 0.27 16.38
CA PRO A 51 12.51 0.98 17.56
C PRO A 51 13.14 2.33 17.18
N GLY A 52 12.75 3.41 17.88
CA GLY A 52 13.22 4.77 17.58
C GLY A 52 12.53 5.47 16.40
N LYS A 53 11.58 4.82 15.71
CA LYS A 53 10.71 5.45 14.69
C LYS A 53 9.27 5.57 15.18
N PHE A 54 8.64 6.71 14.90
CA PHE A 54 7.25 6.96 15.26
C PHE A 54 6.26 6.58 14.15
N ILE A 55 6.72 6.52 12.90
CA ILE A 55 5.86 6.25 11.74
C ILE A 55 5.76 4.75 11.53
N ALA A 56 4.53 4.24 11.59
CA ALA A 56 4.22 2.85 11.25
C ALA A 56 4.36 2.62 9.73
N PRO A 57 5.01 1.53 9.28
CA PRO A 57 4.98 1.15 7.88
C PRO A 57 3.54 0.73 7.51
N VAL A 58 3.08 1.22 6.36
CA VAL A 58 1.79 0.83 5.80
C VAL A 58 2.03 0.07 4.51
N GLU A 59 1.39 -1.07 4.37
CA GLU A 59 1.43 -1.91 3.18
C GLU A 59 0.01 -2.05 2.63
N VAL A 60 -0.18 -1.68 1.37
CA VAL A 60 -1.45 -1.85 0.68
C VAL A 60 -1.28 -3.01 -0.29
N TRP A 61 -1.99 -4.09 -0.04
CA TRP A 61 -1.92 -5.28 -0.87
C TRP A 61 -2.98 -5.19 -1.96
N VAL A 62 -2.56 -5.40 -3.19
CA VAL A 62 -3.40 -5.36 -4.39
C VAL A 62 -3.13 -6.61 -5.22
N THR A 63 -4.14 -7.01 -5.99
CA THR A 63 -4.02 -8.05 -7.00
C THR A 63 -4.08 -7.40 -8.39
N PRO A 64 -2.94 -7.12 -9.06
CA PRO A 64 -2.94 -6.62 -10.43
C PRO A 64 -3.57 -7.64 -11.38
N LYS A 65 -4.24 -7.14 -12.41
CA LYS A 65 -4.66 -7.93 -13.56
C LYS A 65 -3.40 -8.35 -14.30
N ALA A 66 -3.21 -9.67 -14.41
CA ALA A 66 -2.11 -10.27 -15.17
C ALA A 66 -2.12 -9.82 -16.64
#